data_AF-A0A257RGN9-F1
#
_entry.id   AF-A0A257RGN9-F1
#
_cell.length_a   1.000
_cell.length_b   1.000
_cell.length_c   1.000
_cell.angle_alpha   90.00
_cell.angle_beta   90.00
_cell.angle_gamma   90.00
#
_symmetry.space_group_name_H-M   'P 1'
#
loop_
_entity.id
_entity.type
_entity.pdbx_description
1 polymer ?
#
loop_
_entity_poly.entity_id
_entity_poly.type
_entity_poly.pdbx_seq_one_letter_code
_entity_poly.pdbx_strand_id
1 'polypeptide(L)'
;MRISHFVEAVREDLGRLGALGDETTARIAAGLADALAPALRARLLEALDVVVAEANRPGERPTLVVTLAGDDVTLTRPVTTGEPHPDAAGDLTARFALRLPDELKARIEREAQRRGASTNSWMVRALAREVAESLEHPGPRGAQELRGRGRS
;
A
#
# COMPACT_ATOMS: atom_id res chain seq x y z
N MET A 1 7.15 10.53 -13.28
CA MET A 1 7.91 9.85 -14.36
C MET A 1 6.98 9.70 -15.55
N ARG A 2 7.35 10.16 -16.74
CA ARG A 2 6.43 10.18 -17.88
C ARG A 2 6.57 8.94 -18.76
N ILE A 3 5.47 8.21 -18.99
CA ILE A 3 5.48 7.04 -19.88
C ILE A 3 5.77 7.44 -21.33
N SER A 4 5.26 8.58 -21.78
CA SER A 4 5.53 9.10 -23.13
C SER A 4 7.02 9.24 -23.42
N HIS A 5 7.85 9.57 -22.43
CA HIS A 5 9.30 9.68 -22.63
C HIS A 5 9.93 8.35 -23.06
N PHE A 6 9.48 7.22 -22.49
CA PHE A 6 9.98 5.89 -22.88
C PHE A 6 9.51 5.50 -24.29
N VAL A 7 8.28 5.85 -24.63
CA VAL A 7 7.75 5.61 -25.97
C VAL A 7 8.51 6.43 -27.02
N GLU A 8 8.76 7.72 -26.75
CA GLU A 8 9.53 8.58 -27.65
C GLU A 8 10.98 8.13 -27.78
N ALA A 9 11.63 7.67 -26.71
CA ALA A 9 12.99 7.13 -26.79
C ALA A 9 13.06 5.93 -27.75
N VAL A 10 12.09 5.00 -27.68
CA VAL A 10 12.03 3.86 -28.60
C VAL A 10 11.72 4.29 -30.04
N ARG A 11 10.86 5.29 -30.24
CA ARG A 11 10.60 5.86 -31.58
C ARG A 11 11.89 6.46 -32.17
N GLU A 12 12.65 7.19 -31.37
CA GLU A 12 13.92 7.79 -31.79
C GLU A 12 14.98 6.73 -32.12
N ASP A 13 15.10 5.68 -31.29
CA ASP A 13 16.00 4.56 -31.55
C ASP A 13 15.66 3.85 -32.86
N LEU A 14 14.38 3.58 -33.11
CA LEU A 14 13.92 2.98 -34.38
C LEU A 14 14.18 3.92 -35.57
N GLY A 15 13.98 5.23 -35.40
CA GLY A 15 14.31 6.22 -36.42
C GLY A 15 15.81 6.25 -36.76
N ARG A 16 16.67 6.23 -35.74
CA ARG A 16 18.13 6.15 -35.90
C ARG A 16 18.56 4.87 -36.63
N LEU A 17 17.94 3.73 -36.31
CA LEU A 17 18.20 2.46 -37.00
C LEU A 17 17.71 2.48 -38.45
N GLY A 18 16.52 3.04 -38.70
CA GLY A 18 15.97 3.18 -40.05
C GLY A 18 16.82 4.04 -40.97
N ALA A 19 17.43 5.11 -40.43
CA ALA A 19 18.32 6.01 -41.16
C ALA A 19 19.66 5.36 -41.60
N LEU A 20 20.01 4.20 -41.06
CA LEU A 20 21.19 3.42 -41.52
C LEU A 20 20.92 2.68 -42.83
N GLY A 21 19.65 2.52 -43.22
CA GLY A 21 19.22 1.84 -44.43
C GLY A 21 18.94 2.79 -45.59
N ASP A 22 18.05 2.37 -46.48
CA ASP A 22 17.51 3.21 -47.55
C ASP A 22 16.24 3.95 -47.12
N GLU A 23 15.71 4.83 -47.99
CA GLU A 23 14.49 5.59 -47.73
C GLU A 23 13.27 4.69 -47.42
N THR A 24 13.22 3.50 -48.04
CA THR A 24 12.16 2.52 -47.78
C THR A 24 12.25 1.99 -46.35
N THR A 25 13.47 1.65 -45.90
CA THR A 25 13.75 1.19 -44.55
C THR A 25 13.43 2.28 -43.52
N ALA A 26 13.79 3.54 -43.79
CA ALA A 26 13.45 4.67 -42.93
C ALA A 26 11.93 4.84 -42.77
N ARG A 27 11.16 4.77 -43.86
CA ARG A 27 9.68 4.82 -43.79
C ARG A 27 9.07 3.65 -43.03
N ILE A 28 9.59 2.44 -43.21
CA ILE A 28 9.11 1.25 -42.50
C ILE A 28 9.37 1.41 -41.00
N ALA A 29 10.57 1.85 -40.62
CA ALA A 29 10.93 2.08 -39.22
C ALA A 29 10.02 3.12 -38.57
N ALA A 30 9.74 4.24 -39.25
CA ALA A 30 8.81 5.26 -38.77
C ALA A 30 7.39 4.71 -38.59
N GLY A 31 6.87 3.94 -39.56
CA GLY A 31 5.55 3.33 -39.47
C GLY A 31 5.44 2.30 -38.35
N LEU A 32 6.49 1.51 -38.12
CA LEU A 32 6.56 0.56 -37.00
C LEU A 32 6.60 1.27 -35.65
N ALA A 33 7.40 2.33 -35.54
CA ALA A 33 7.50 3.15 -34.34
C ALA A 33 6.14 3.72 -33.93
N ASP A 34 5.37 4.24 -34.91
CA ASP A 34 4.03 4.78 -34.67
C ASP A 34 3.00 3.68 -34.34
N ALA A 35 3.07 2.54 -35.04
CA ALA A 35 2.16 1.42 -34.79
C ALA A 35 2.39 0.74 -33.43
N LEU A 36 3.63 0.70 -32.94
CA LEU A 36 4.00 0.07 -31.67
C LEU A 36 3.75 0.96 -30.45
N ALA A 37 3.66 2.27 -30.61
CA ALA A 37 3.54 3.21 -29.49
C ALA A 37 2.38 2.88 -28.51
N PRO A 38 1.15 2.56 -28.95
CA PRO A 38 0.06 2.20 -28.03
C PRO A 38 0.31 0.86 -27.30
N ALA A 39 0.88 -0.13 -28.01
CA ALA A 39 1.17 -1.44 -27.45
C ALA A 39 2.29 -1.36 -26.40
N LEU A 40 3.34 -0.57 -26.69
CA LEU A 40 4.45 -0.35 -25.76
C LEU A 40 3.97 0.33 -24.47
N ARG A 41 3.11 1.35 -24.59
CA ARG A 41 2.48 2.00 -23.44
C ARG A 41 1.70 1.01 -22.58
N ALA A 42 0.88 0.16 -23.20
CA ALA A 42 0.11 -0.86 -22.47
C ALA A 42 1.01 -1.85 -21.74
N ARG A 43 2.07 -2.36 -22.40
CA ARG A 43 3.02 -3.30 -21.80
C ARG A 43 3.81 -2.68 -20.63
N LEU A 44 4.16 -1.40 -20.70
CA LEU A 44 4.81 -0.69 -19.60
C LEU A 44 3.88 -0.56 -18.38
N LEU A 45 2.61 -0.28 -18.59
CA LEU A 45 1.61 -0.23 -17.51
C LEU A 45 1.42 -1.61 -16.87
N GLU A 46 1.31 -2.67 -17.67
CA GLU A 46 1.23 -4.04 -17.16
C GLU A 46 2.48 -4.44 -16.37
N ALA A 47 3.67 -4.06 -16.83
CA ALA A 47 4.91 -4.31 -16.11
C ALA A 47 4.94 -3.59 -14.75
N LEU A 48 4.43 -2.35 -14.68
CA LEU A 48 4.29 -1.63 -13.42
C LEU A 48 3.31 -2.33 -12.47
N ASP A 49 2.18 -2.83 -12.96
CA ASP A 49 1.22 -3.60 -12.15
C ASP A 49 1.87 -4.85 -11.54
N VAL A 50 2.68 -5.58 -12.32
CA VAL A 50 3.43 -6.73 -11.81
C VAL A 50 4.40 -6.31 -10.71
N VAL A 51 5.14 -5.21 -10.90
CA VAL A 51 6.07 -4.68 -9.88
C VAL A 51 5.33 -4.27 -8.60
N VAL A 52 4.15 -3.67 -8.73
CA VAL A 52 3.31 -3.27 -7.58
C VAL A 52 2.80 -4.49 -6.83
N ALA A 53 2.28 -5.49 -7.54
CA ALA A 53 1.81 -6.73 -6.94
C ALA A 53 2.95 -7.46 -6.19
N GLU A 54 4.14 -7.47 -6.78
CA GLU A 54 5.35 -8.05 -6.20
C GLU A 54 5.81 -7.29 -4.95
N ALA A 55 5.73 -5.96 -4.97
CA ALA A 55 6.13 -5.10 -3.85
C ALA A 55 5.11 -5.07 -2.70
N ASN A 56 3.85 -5.42 -2.96
CA ASN A 56 2.76 -5.42 -1.99
C ASN A 56 2.23 -6.83 -1.74
N ARG A 57 3.13 -7.80 -1.54
CA ARG A 57 2.75 -9.17 -1.25
C ARG A 57 1.84 -9.29 -0.02
N PRO A 58 0.88 -10.24 -0.02
CA PRO A 58 0.01 -10.48 1.12
C PRO A 58 0.80 -10.79 2.39
N GLY A 59 0.49 -10.09 3.49
CA GLY A 59 1.12 -10.27 4.80
C GLY A 59 2.29 -9.33 5.08
N GLU A 60 2.77 -8.60 4.08
CA GLU A 60 3.73 -7.50 4.25
C GLU A 60 3.02 -6.15 4.17
N ARG A 61 3.59 -5.11 4.79
CA ARG A 61 3.04 -3.76 4.70
C ARG A 61 3.19 -3.26 3.26
N PRO A 62 2.16 -2.60 2.67
CA PRO A 62 2.27 -2.08 1.32
C PRO A 62 3.44 -1.12 1.26
N THR A 63 4.44 -1.47 0.45
CA THR A 63 5.74 -0.79 0.39
C THR A 63 5.84 0.09 -0.86
N LEU A 64 4.90 -0.02 -1.79
CA LEU A 64 4.90 0.74 -3.04
C LEU A 64 3.48 1.11 -3.48
N VAL A 65 3.22 2.41 -3.62
CA VAL A 65 2.00 2.96 -4.21
C VAL A 65 2.37 3.61 -5.53
N VAL A 66 1.61 3.29 -6.57
CA VAL A 66 1.78 3.88 -7.90
C VAL A 66 0.55 4.69 -8.21
N THR A 67 0.75 5.97 -8.49
CA THR A 67 -0.31 6.89 -8.89
C THR A 67 -0.11 7.26 -10.35
N LEU A 68 -1.14 7.06 -11.15
CA LEU A 68 -1.15 7.43 -12.56
C LEU A 68 -2.03 8.68 -12.75
N ALA A 69 -1.41 9.78 -13.18
CA ALA A 69 -2.08 11.02 -13.56
C ALA A 69 -1.88 11.26 -15.05
N GLY A 70 -2.72 10.62 -15.87
CA GLY A 70 -2.62 10.66 -17.32
C GLY A 70 -1.38 9.93 -17.84
N ASP A 71 -0.31 10.68 -18.12
CA ASP A 71 0.98 10.17 -18.58
C ASP A 71 2.05 10.17 -17.47
N ASP A 72 1.79 10.87 -16.35
CA ASP A 72 2.73 10.90 -15.23
C ASP A 72 2.47 9.74 -14.27
N VAL A 73 3.53 8.98 -14.02
CA VAL A 73 3.63 7.90 -13.05
C VAL A 73 4.42 8.39 -11.85
N THR A 74 3.81 8.39 -10.68
CA THR A 74 4.51 8.66 -9.42
C THR A 74 4.59 7.38 -8.60
N LEU A 75 5.81 6.99 -8.23
CA LEU A 75 6.09 5.87 -7.35
C LEU A 75 6.33 6.42 -5.94
N THR A 76 5.44 6.13 -5.01
CA THR A 76 5.57 6.55 -3.61
C THR A 76 5.72 5.34 -2.72
N ARG A 77 6.81 5.26 -1.97
CA ARG A 77 6.90 4.34 -0.84
C ARG A 77 6.28 5.03 0.37
N PRO A 78 5.12 4.57 0.87
CA PRO A 78 4.58 5.14 2.09
C PRO A 78 5.56 4.82 3.24
N VAL A 79 6.25 5.85 3.74
CA VAL A 79 6.98 5.76 5.00
C VAL A 79 5.89 5.69 6.07
N THR A 80 5.74 4.54 6.72
CA THR A 80 4.69 4.35 7.72
C THR A 80 5.05 5.12 9.00
N THR A 81 4.86 6.43 9.02
CA THR A 81 4.58 7.14 10.27
C THR A 81 3.12 6.87 10.63
N GLY A 82 2.84 5.65 11.12
CA GLY A 82 1.69 5.34 11.96
C GLY A 82 0.31 5.84 11.53
N GLU A 83 -0.07 5.75 10.25
CA GLU A 83 -1.48 5.81 9.86
C GLU A 83 -2.03 4.38 9.70
N PRO A 84 -3.15 4.05 10.36
CA PRO A 84 -3.79 2.76 10.16
C PRO A 84 -4.41 2.76 8.76
N HIS A 85 -3.97 1.78 7.98
CA HIS A 85 -4.48 1.48 6.66
C HIS A 85 -5.98 1.10 6.74
N PRO A 86 -6.85 1.62 5.85
CA PRO A 86 -8.26 1.25 5.82
C PRO A 86 -8.49 -0.22 5.47
N ASP A 87 -7.54 -0.94 4.86
CA ASP A 87 -7.71 -2.37 4.55
C ASP A 87 -7.42 -3.31 5.73
N ALA A 88 -6.80 -2.81 6.81
CA ALA A 88 -6.82 -3.50 8.12
C ALA A 88 -8.15 -3.23 8.88
N ALA A 89 -8.98 -2.36 8.33
CA ALA A 89 -10.33 -2.08 8.74
C ALA A 89 -11.26 -2.87 7.81
N GLY A 90 -11.18 -4.20 7.89
CA GLY A 90 -12.17 -5.07 7.27
C GLY A 90 -13.55 -4.48 7.53
N ASP A 91 -14.30 -4.25 6.45
CA ASP A 91 -15.61 -3.63 6.36
C ASP A 91 -16.10 -3.08 7.72
N LEU A 92 -15.66 -1.85 8.08
CA LEU A 92 -16.01 -1.16 9.34
C LEU A 92 -17.53 -0.82 9.38
N THR A 93 -18.34 -1.86 9.33
CA THR A 93 -19.81 -1.86 9.26
C THR A 93 -20.42 -1.69 10.64
N ALA A 94 -19.67 -2.04 11.69
CA ALA A 94 -20.09 -1.88 13.07
C ALA A 94 -20.12 -0.40 13.48
N ARG A 95 -21.32 0.11 13.77
CA ARG A 95 -21.56 1.47 14.25
C ARG A 95 -22.04 1.41 15.70
N PHE A 96 -21.41 2.17 16.59
CA PHE A 96 -21.87 2.33 17.96
C PHE A 96 -21.93 3.81 18.33
N ALA A 97 -22.93 4.21 19.12
CA ALA A 97 -23.07 5.56 19.67
C ALA A 97 -22.55 5.57 21.10
N LEU A 98 -21.54 6.40 21.37
CA LEU A 98 -20.90 6.49 22.68
C LEU A 98 -21.21 7.85 23.32
N ARG A 99 -21.71 7.86 24.55
CA ARG A 99 -21.88 9.08 25.36
C ARG A 99 -20.68 9.21 26.29
N LEU A 100 -20.02 10.35 26.23
CA LEU A 100 -18.82 10.64 27.02
C LEU A 100 -19.05 11.92 27.82
N PRO A 101 -18.45 12.05 29.02
CA PRO A 101 -18.30 13.34 29.67
C PRO A 101 -17.51 14.31 28.79
N ASP A 102 -17.86 15.59 28.81
CA ASP A 102 -17.26 16.62 27.95
C ASP A 102 -15.74 16.71 28.12
N GLU A 103 -15.26 16.60 29.36
CA GLU A 103 -13.83 16.62 29.66
C GLU A 103 -13.06 15.47 29.00
N LEU A 104 -13.68 14.28 28.94
CA LEU A 104 -13.07 13.10 28.34
C LEU A 104 -13.01 13.24 26.81
N LYS A 105 -14.09 13.72 26.19
CA LYS A 105 -14.10 14.04 24.76
C LYS A 105 -13.00 15.04 24.39
N ALA A 106 -12.87 16.13 25.15
CA ALA A 106 -11.84 17.15 24.90
C ALA A 106 -10.40 16.63 25.08
N ARG A 107 -10.18 15.66 25.97
CA ARG A 107 -8.87 14.99 26.11
C ARG A 107 -8.56 14.11 24.90
N ILE A 108 -9.54 13.33 24.43
CA ILE A 108 -9.41 12.45 23.27
C ILE A 108 -9.08 13.25 22.01
N GLU A 109 -9.80 14.35 21.76
CA GLU A 109 -9.57 15.22 20.59
C GLU A 109 -8.17 15.84 20.60
N ARG A 110 -7.68 16.31 21.76
CA ARG A 110 -6.32 16.84 21.90
C ARG A 110 -5.25 15.78 21.63
N GLU A 111 -5.45 14.56 22.14
CA GLU A 111 -4.52 13.45 21.94
C GLU A 111 -4.48 12.93 20.50
N ALA A 112 -5.61 12.99 19.80
CA ALA A 112 -5.71 12.71 18.37
C ALA A 112 -4.97 13.79 17.55
N GLN A 113 -5.20 15.07 17.85
CA GLN A 113 -4.56 16.21 17.20
C GLN A 113 -3.03 16.19 17.39
N ARG A 114 -2.55 15.92 18.61
CA ARG A 114 -1.11 15.79 18.91
C ARG A 114 -0.42 14.72 18.08
N ARG A 115 -1.16 13.70 17.65
CA ARG A 115 -0.65 12.58 16.84
C ARG A 115 -0.98 12.73 15.35
N GLY A 116 -1.50 13.87 14.92
CA GLY A 116 -1.85 14.13 13.53
C GLY A 116 -2.93 13.20 12.97
N ALA A 117 -3.81 12.65 13.82
CA ALA A 117 -4.81 11.67 13.42
C ALA A 117 -6.23 12.16 13.69
N SER A 118 -7.20 11.65 12.94
CA SER A 118 -8.61 11.86 13.27
C SER A 118 -8.96 11.25 14.63
N THR A 119 -9.90 11.86 15.35
CA THR A 119 -10.41 11.36 16.62
C THR A 119 -10.87 9.90 16.51
N ASN A 120 -11.58 9.57 15.42
CA ASN A 120 -12.07 8.22 15.18
C ASN A 120 -10.91 7.22 14.99
N SER A 121 -9.96 7.54 14.11
CA SER A 121 -8.81 6.67 13.85
C SER A 121 -7.93 6.50 15.09
N TRP A 122 -7.78 7.55 15.91
CA TRP A 122 -7.05 7.47 17.18
C TRP A 122 -7.76 6.55 18.18
N MET A 123 -9.09 6.67 18.34
CA MET A 123 -9.87 5.83 19.25
C MET A 123 -9.84 4.37 18.83
N VAL A 124 -10.03 4.06 17.54
CA VAL A 124 -9.96 2.69 17.03
C VAL A 124 -8.60 2.05 17.34
N ARG A 125 -7.49 2.78 17.14
CA ARG A 125 -6.15 2.28 17.48
C ARG A 125 -5.94 2.08 18.98
N ALA A 126 -6.45 3.00 19.81
CA ALA A 126 -6.33 2.90 21.26
C ALA A 126 -7.06 1.66 21.78
N LEU A 127 -8.28 1.41 21.30
CA LEU A 127 -9.07 0.23 21.63
C LEU A 127 -8.43 -1.07 21.11
N ALA A 128 -7.94 -1.07 19.86
CA ALA A 128 -7.29 -2.26 19.28
C ALA A 128 -6.06 -2.69 20.09
N ARG A 129 -5.24 -1.72 20.55
CA ARG A 129 -4.10 -2.01 21.44
C ARG A 129 -4.53 -2.61 22.77
N GLU A 130 -5.49 -2.00 23.45
CA GLU A 130 -5.96 -2.47 24.76
C GLU A 130 -6.51 -3.91 24.70
N VAL A 131 -7.28 -4.20 23.64
CA VAL A 131 -7.84 -5.54 23.40
C VAL A 131 -6.75 -6.55 23.05
N ALA A 132 -5.74 -6.16 22.27
CA ALA A 132 -4.61 -7.04 21.95
C ALA A 132 -3.76 -7.35 23.19
N GLU A 133 -3.41 -6.33 23.99
CA GLU A 133 -2.65 -6.48 25.24
C GLU A 133 -3.40 -7.39 26.25
N SER A 134 -4.73 -7.35 26.26
CA SER A 134 -5.58 -8.21 27.10
C SER A 134 -5.58 -9.69 26.68
N LEU A 135 -5.37 -9.98 25.39
CA LEU A 135 -5.33 -11.36 24.86
C LEU A 135 -3.95 -12.02 25.08
N GLU A 136 -2.89 -11.22 25.18
CA GLU A 136 -1.52 -11.69 25.41
C GLU A 136 -1.19 -12.00 26.88
N HIS A 137 -2.09 -11.72 27.84
CA HIS A 137 -1.98 -12.14 29.23
C HIS A 137 -2.85 -13.38 29.54
N PRO A 138 -2.41 -14.61 29.24
CA PRO A 138 -3.00 -15.80 29.83
C PRO A 138 -2.60 -15.82 31.31
N GLY A 139 -3.56 -15.58 32.21
CA GLY A 139 -3.33 -15.68 33.65
C GLY A 139 -2.70 -17.02 34.06
N PRO A 140 -1.97 -17.08 35.19
CA PRO A 140 -1.28 -18.28 35.61
C PRO A 140 -2.32 -19.36 35.93
N ARG A 141 -2.48 -20.33 35.02
CA ARG A 141 -3.24 -21.55 35.32
C ARG A 141 -2.48 -22.28 36.40
N GLY A 142 -3.13 -22.42 37.56
CA GLY A 142 -2.62 -23.17 38.69
C GLY A 142 -2.18 -24.57 38.24
N ALA A 143 -0.87 -24.78 38.25
CA ALA A 143 -0.29 -26.11 38.33
C ALA A 143 -0.62 -26.65 39.73
N GLN A 144 -1.81 -27.22 39.86
CA GLN A 144 -2.16 -28.05 41.00
C GLN A 144 -1.32 -29.33 40.87
N GLU A 145 -0.12 -29.32 41.44
CA GLU A 145 0.69 -30.52 41.67
C GLU A 145 -0.14 -31.49 42.54
N LEU A 146 -0.79 -32.45 41.89
CA LEU A 146 -1.28 -33.66 42.53
C LEU A 146 -0.07 -34.53 42.91
N ARG A 147 0.57 -34.20 44.03
CA ARG A 147 1.49 -35.10 44.71
C ARG A 147 0.71 -36.24 45.36
N GLY A 148 0.57 -37.34 44.63
CA GLY A 148 0.16 -38.63 45.17
C GLY A 148 1.16 -39.09 46.24
N ARG A 149 0.69 -39.11 47.49
CA ARG A 149 1.44 -39.61 48.65
C ARG A 149 1.29 -41.13 48.70
N GLY A 150 2.34 -41.86 48.35
CA GLY A 150 2.45 -43.29 48.65
C GLY A 150 2.38 -43.49 50.17
N ARG A 151 1.48 -44.36 50.64
CA ARG A 151 1.49 -44.88 52.00
C ARG A 151 1.64 -46.39 51.95
N SER A 152 2.58 -46.82 52.79
CA SER A 152 2.86 -48.10 53.44
C SER A 152 1.99 -49.31 53.10
#